data_AF-A0A936Z3A9-F1
#
_entry.id   AF-A0A936Z3A9-F1
#
_cell.length_a   1.000
_cell.length_b   1.000
_cell.length_c   1.000
_cell.angle_alpha   90.00
_cell.angle_beta   90.00
_cell.angle_gamma   90.00
#
_symmetry.space_group_name_H-M   'P 1'
#
loop_
_entity.id
_entity.type
_entity.pdbx_description
1 polymer ?
#
loop_
_entity_poly.entity_id
_entity_poly.type
_entity_poly.pdbx_seq_one_letter_code
_entity_poly.pdbx_strand_id
1 'polypeptide(L)'
;MGLRGFRAAGALVVVLFFAACAARVPVAPASLMPLAGEAPDFVVQSDLPISLSTGYTRTVPAKSRWRAVGALPQGTVYRPVDSVFAIEGRQIHEAYLVVRGATLQGFYLPGEGNYSALVTTLQIPIHQGVQR
;
A
#
# COMPACT_ATOMS: atom_id res chain seq x y z
N MET A 1 75.40 0.29 -2.43
CA MET A 1 74.22 1.18 -2.47
C MET A 1 73.22 0.63 -3.49
N GLY A 2 72.13 0.02 -3.04
CA GLY A 2 71.03 -0.43 -3.89
C GLY A 2 69.73 -0.27 -3.10
N LEU A 3 68.82 0.56 -3.61
CA LEU A 3 67.61 1.00 -2.92
C LEU A 3 66.70 -0.20 -2.56
N ARG A 4 66.30 -0.25 -1.29
CA ARG A 4 65.27 -1.15 -0.76
C ARG A 4 63.92 -0.79 -1.38
N GLY A 5 63.40 -1.66 -2.26
CA GLY A 5 62.03 -1.60 -2.75
C GLY A 5 61.04 -1.84 -1.61
N PHE A 6 60.22 -0.83 -1.33
CA PHE A 6 59.18 -0.86 -0.31
C PHE A 6 58.17 -1.99 -0.59
N ARG A 7 57.95 -2.86 0.39
CA ARG A 7 56.84 -3.81 0.41
C ARG A 7 55.53 -3.01 0.58
N ALA A 8 54.78 -2.82 -0.50
CA ALA A 8 53.40 -2.35 -0.42
C ALA A 8 52.51 -3.52 0.02
N ALA A 9 52.45 -3.70 1.34
CA ALA A 9 51.38 -4.44 2.00
C ALA A 9 50.05 -3.68 1.85
N GLY A 10 48.94 -4.41 1.83
CA GLY A 10 47.66 -3.88 2.31
C GLY A 10 46.55 -3.79 1.29
N ALA A 11 45.75 -4.86 1.24
CA ALA A 11 44.30 -4.84 1.12
C ALA A 11 43.69 -3.83 0.12
N LEU A 12 43.45 -4.30 -1.11
CA LEU A 12 42.45 -3.68 -1.98
C LEU A 12 41.07 -3.94 -1.36
N VAL A 13 40.55 -2.90 -0.71
CA VAL A 13 39.28 -2.83 0.00
C VAL A 13 38.13 -3.23 -0.94
N VAL A 14 37.49 -4.35 -0.63
CA VAL A 14 36.17 -4.71 -1.19
C VAL A 14 35.14 -3.80 -0.54
N VAL A 15 34.83 -2.67 -1.19
CA VAL A 15 33.70 -1.82 -0.80
C VAL A 15 32.42 -2.44 -1.36
N LEU A 16 31.86 -3.41 -0.63
CA LEU A 16 30.48 -3.87 -0.83
C LEU A 16 29.55 -2.76 -0.33
N PHE A 17 29.10 -1.90 -1.25
CA PHE A 17 28.02 -0.95 -0.98
C PHE A 17 26.73 -1.73 -0.74
N PHE A 18 26.35 -1.89 0.53
CA PHE A 18 24.99 -2.30 0.93
C PHE A 18 24.02 -1.13 0.69
N ALA A 19 23.66 -0.87 -0.58
CA ALA A 19 22.58 0.03 -0.94
C ALA A 19 21.24 -0.73 -0.99
N ALA A 20 20.86 -1.41 0.10
CA ALA A 20 19.52 -1.97 0.24
C ALA A 20 18.60 -0.93 0.89
N CYS A 21 18.28 0.13 0.17
CA CYS A 21 17.24 1.06 0.60
C CYS A 21 15.88 0.38 0.46
N ALA A 22 15.20 0.08 1.57
CA ALA A 22 13.81 -0.37 1.51
C ALA A 22 12.96 0.65 0.70
N ALA A 23 12.04 0.18 -0.13
CA ALA A 23 11.25 1.04 -1.00
C ALA A 23 10.19 1.81 -0.21
N ARG A 24 10.03 3.12 -0.49
CA ARG A 24 8.92 3.93 0.05
C ARG A 24 7.65 3.62 -0.75
N VAL A 25 6.49 3.62 -0.07
CA VAL A 25 5.19 3.57 -0.75
C VAL A 25 5.01 4.84 -1.61
N PRO A 26 4.84 4.72 -2.94
CA PRO A 26 4.61 5.88 -3.80
C PRO A 26 3.20 6.45 -3.53
N VAL A 27 3.12 7.77 -3.39
CA VAL A 27 1.88 8.48 -3.06
C VAL A 27 1.74 9.78 -3.85
N ALA A 28 0.50 10.20 -4.06
CA ALA A 28 0.14 11.53 -4.54
C ALA A 28 -0.87 12.18 -3.57
N PRO A 29 -0.84 13.52 -3.37
CA PRO A 29 -1.82 14.21 -2.54
C PRO A 29 -3.26 13.90 -2.97
N ALA A 30 -4.15 13.69 -2.00
CA ALA A 30 -5.55 13.36 -2.25
C ALA A 30 -6.47 14.00 -1.21
N SER A 31 -7.54 14.65 -1.68
CA SER A 31 -8.58 15.19 -0.83
C SER A 31 -9.84 14.33 -0.91
N LEU A 32 -10.31 13.86 0.24
CA LEU A 32 -11.52 13.05 0.35
C LEU A 32 -12.74 13.92 0.06
N MET A 33 -13.50 13.54 -0.97
CA MET A 33 -14.77 14.20 -1.30
C MET A 33 -15.93 13.48 -0.61
N PRO A 34 -17.03 14.19 -0.28
CA PRO A 34 -18.27 13.55 0.14
C PRO A 34 -18.79 12.58 -0.92
N LEU A 35 -19.47 11.53 -0.49
CA LEU A 35 -20.15 10.61 -1.40
C LEU A 35 -21.27 11.36 -2.14
N ALA A 36 -21.31 11.23 -3.47
CA ALA A 36 -22.36 11.84 -4.29
C ALA A 36 -23.73 11.16 -4.15
N GLY A 37 -23.79 9.98 -3.52
CA GLY A 37 -25.00 9.20 -3.26
C GLY A 37 -24.70 8.11 -2.23
N GLU A 38 -25.67 7.23 -2.00
CA GLU A 38 -25.47 6.11 -1.09
C GLU A 38 -24.51 5.07 -1.69
N ALA A 39 -23.43 4.77 -0.96
CA ALA A 39 -22.51 3.69 -1.31
C ALA A 39 -22.62 2.60 -0.24
N PRO A 40 -23.02 1.37 -0.60
CA PRO A 40 -23.21 0.29 0.37
C PRO A 40 -21.89 -0.15 0.98
N ASP A 41 -21.90 -0.45 2.27
CA ASP A 41 -20.81 -1.19 2.92
C ASP A 41 -20.70 -2.59 2.30
N PHE A 42 -19.51 -3.18 2.33
CA PHE A 42 -19.30 -4.54 1.84
C PHE A 42 -18.49 -5.40 2.79
N VAL A 43 -18.59 -6.71 2.55
CA VAL A 43 -17.80 -7.74 3.19
C VAL A 43 -16.97 -8.47 2.15
N VAL A 44 -15.68 -8.68 2.42
CA VAL A 44 -14.81 -9.45 1.53
C VAL A 44 -15.12 -10.93 1.67
N GLN A 45 -15.32 -11.65 0.57
CA GLN A 45 -15.76 -13.06 0.61
C GLN A 45 -14.61 -14.04 0.82
N SER A 46 -13.44 -13.76 0.24
CA SER A 46 -12.24 -14.60 0.34
C SER A 46 -11.00 -13.73 0.49
N ASP A 47 -9.93 -14.31 1.06
CA ASP A 47 -8.66 -13.60 1.25
C ASP A 47 -8.17 -13.05 -0.09
N LEU A 48 -7.85 -11.75 -0.10
CA LEU A 48 -7.35 -11.05 -1.28
C LEU A 48 -5.89 -10.65 -1.03
N PRO A 49 -4.91 -11.41 -1.55
CA PRO A 49 -3.52 -11.03 -1.48
C PRO A 49 -3.25 -9.86 -2.44
N ILE A 50 -2.50 -8.88 -1.96
CA ILE A 50 -2.17 -7.65 -2.66
C ILE A 50 -0.66 -7.49 -2.69
N SER A 51 -0.11 -7.34 -3.89
CA SER A 51 1.28 -6.97 -4.10
C SER A 51 1.44 -5.46 -4.20
N LEU A 52 2.26 -4.90 -3.33
CA LEU A 52 2.60 -3.48 -3.34
C LEU A 52 3.81 -3.23 -4.25
N SER A 53 3.91 -2.02 -4.81
CA SER A 53 5.08 -1.58 -5.59
C SER A 53 6.39 -1.58 -4.79
N THR A 54 6.29 -1.62 -3.46
CA THR A 54 7.43 -1.71 -2.54
C THR A 54 8.02 -3.12 -2.45
N GLY A 55 7.39 -4.13 -3.06
CA GLY A 55 7.79 -5.53 -2.99
C GLY A 55 7.17 -6.30 -1.82
N TYR A 56 6.45 -5.61 -0.92
CA TYR A 56 5.70 -6.26 0.15
C TYR A 56 4.35 -6.78 -0.32
N THR A 57 3.85 -7.83 0.35
CA THR A 57 2.50 -8.35 0.15
C THR A 57 1.65 -8.07 1.38
N ARG A 58 0.39 -7.70 1.19
CA ARG A 58 -0.61 -7.59 2.26
C ARG A 58 -1.88 -8.30 1.87
N THR A 59 -2.58 -8.88 2.83
CA THR A 59 -3.84 -9.59 2.58
C THR A 59 -4.98 -8.76 3.13
N VAL A 60 -5.98 -8.47 2.30
CA VAL A 60 -7.29 -8.05 2.78
C VAL A 60 -8.04 -9.31 3.22
N PRO A 61 -8.32 -9.50 4.52
CA PRO A 61 -8.84 -10.77 5.01
C PRO A 61 -10.27 -11.04 4.54
N ALA A 62 -10.61 -12.31 4.33
CA ALA A 62 -11.99 -12.76 4.19
C ALA A 62 -12.82 -12.32 5.41
N LYS A 63 -14.10 -12.07 5.17
CA LYS A 63 -15.10 -11.60 6.15
C LYS A 63 -14.80 -10.24 6.77
N SER A 64 -13.76 -9.54 6.34
CA SER A 64 -13.51 -8.15 6.75
C SER A 64 -14.61 -7.24 6.22
N ARG A 65 -15.06 -6.31 7.07
CA ARG A 65 -16.13 -5.36 6.78
C ARG A 65 -15.56 -3.99 6.45
N TRP A 66 -16.11 -3.37 5.41
CA TRP A 66 -15.59 -2.14 4.83
C TRP A 66 -16.73 -1.14 4.63
N ARG A 67 -16.59 0.04 5.22
CA ARG A 67 -17.59 1.11 5.21
C ARG A 67 -17.22 2.22 4.26
N ALA A 68 -18.15 2.62 3.40
CA ALA A 68 -17.95 3.77 2.52
C ALA A 68 -17.83 5.06 3.34
N VAL A 69 -16.80 5.86 3.07
CA VAL A 69 -16.52 7.11 3.83
C VAL A 69 -16.31 8.34 2.97
N GLY A 70 -16.19 8.17 1.65
CA GLY A 70 -16.03 9.28 0.71
C GLY A 70 -15.59 8.79 -0.66
N ALA A 71 -15.18 9.73 -1.49
CA ALA A 71 -14.78 9.45 -2.86
C ALA A 71 -13.48 10.16 -3.22
N LEU A 72 -12.74 9.56 -4.16
CA LEU A 72 -11.63 10.15 -4.90
C LEU A 72 -11.92 10.01 -6.40
N PRO A 73 -11.21 10.74 -7.28
CA PRO A 73 -11.32 10.55 -8.72
C PRO A 73 -11.12 9.11 -9.16
N GLN A 74 -10.38 8.30 -8.40
CA GLN A 74 -10.10 6.90 -8.70
C GLN A 74 -11.25 5.96 -8.31
N GLY A 75 -12.06 6.29 -7.29
CA GLY A 75 -13.17 5.46 -6.82
C GLY A 75 -13.69 5.85 -5.43
N THR A 76 -14.62 5.04 -4.91
CA THR A 76 -15.14 5.17 -3.56
C THR A 76 -14.11 4.69 -2.54
N VAL A 77 -13.94 5.45 -1.45
CA VAL A 77 -13.03 5.13 -0.36
C VAL A 77 -13.79 4.37 0.73
N TYR A 78 -13.24 3.24 1.14
CA TYR A 78 -13.79 2.38 2.18
C TYR A 78 -12.82 2.20 3.33
N ARG A 79 -13.27 2.51 4.55
CA ARG A 79 -12.51 2.27 5.78
C ARG A 79 -12.82 0.88 6.35
N PRO A 80 -11.86 0.20 7.00
CA PRO A 80 -12.17 -1.01 7.74
C PRO A 80 -13.07 -0.66 8.95
N VAL A 81 -13.99 -1.56 9.31
CA VAL A 81 -14.96 -1.33 10.42
C VAL A 81 -14.47 -1.88 11.74
N ASP A 82 -14.05 -3.16 11.77
CA ASP A 82 -13.73 -3.90 13.00
C ASP A 82 -12.21 -4.12 13.19
N SER A 83 -11.38 -3.39 12.42
CA SER A 83 -9.92 -3.54 12.44
C SER A 83 -9.23 -2.29 11.90
N VAL A 84 -7.90 -2.25 12.00
CA VAL A 84 -7.04 -1.32 11.26
C VAL A 84 -6.35 -2.10 10.16
N PHE A 85 -6.38 -1.57 8.93
CA PHE A 85 -5.65 -2.12 7.80
C PHE A 85 -4.49 -1.19 7.47
N ALA A 86 -3.31 -1.75 7.21
CA ALA A 86 -2.11 -0.99 6.91
C ALA A 86 -1.30 -1.61 5.77
N ILE A 87 -0.64 -0.75 5.00
CA ILE A 87 0.28 -1.12 3.92
C ILE A 87 1.71 -0.72 4.27
N GLU A 88 2.67 -1.40 3.65
CA GLU A 88 4.07 -1.31 4.06
C GLU A 88 5.03 -0.93 2.94
N GLY A 89 6.01 -0.13 3.33
CA GLY A 89 7.26 0.10 2.60
C GLY A 89 8.37 0.31 3.62
N ARG A 90 9.07 1.43 3.53
CA ARG A 90 9.96 1.90 4.62
C ARG A 90 9.23 2.20 5.92
N GLN A 91 7.94 2.48 5.84
CA GLN A 91 7.07 2.82 6.96
C GLN A 91 5.76 2.03 6.80
N ILE A 92 5.03 1.89 7.92
CA ILE A 92 3.70 1.32 7.97
C ILE A 92 2.70 2.48 7.89
N HIS A 93 1.74 2.39 6.98
CA HIS A 93 0.72 3.41 6.76
C HIS A 93 -0.66 2.79 6.93
N GLU A 94 -1.52 3.41 7.74
CA GLU A 94 -2.95 3.06 7.73
C GLU A 94 -3.52 3.29 6.33
N ALA A 95 -4.39 2.39 5.87
CA ALA A 95 -4.84 2.36 4.50
C ALA A 95 -6.33 2.01 4.38
N TYR A 96 -7.07 2.85 3.66
CA TYR A 96 -8.45 2.64 3.26
C TYR A 96 -8.49 2.19 1.80
N LEU A 97 -9.39 1.26 1.44
CA LEU A 97 -9.49 0.76 0.07
C LEU A 97 -10.13 1.81 -0.83
N VAL A 98 -9.57 1.99 -2.04
CA VAL A 98 -10.18 2.82 -3.09
C VAL A 98 -10.70 1.89 -4.17
N VAL A 99 -12.03 1.83 -4.31
CA VAL A 99 -12.71 0.82 -5.13
C VAL A 99 -13.56 1.50 -6.19
N ARG A 100 -13.45 1.01 -7.43
CA ARG A 100 -14.31 1.42 -8.56
C ARG A 100 -15.11 0.22 -9.06
N GLY A 101 -16.41 0.24 -8.83
CA GLY A 101 -17.26 -0.93 -9.03
C GLY A 101 -16.87 -2.03 -8.05
N ALA A 102 -16.29 -3.13 -8.57
CA ALA A 102 -15.70 -4.21 -7.76
C ALA A 102 -14.18 -4.29 -7.88
N THR A 103 -13.52 -3.26 -8.43
CA THR A 103 -12.08 -3.26 -8.68
C THR A 103 -11.34 -2.42 -7.65
N LEU A 104 -10.37 -3.01 -6.96
CA LEU A 104 -9.42 -2.31 -6.11
C LEU A 104 -8.43 -1.53 -6.96
N GLN A 105 -8.44 -0.21 -6.81
CA GLN A 105 -7.59 0.72 -7.55
C GLN A 105 -6.32 1.08 -6.79
N GLY A 106 -6.40 1.11 -5.46
CA GLY A 106 -5.35 1.63 -4.61
C GLY A 106 -5.83 1.84 -3.18
N PHE A 107 -5.10 2.70 -2.47
CA PHE A 107 -5.30 3.00 -1.06
C PHE A 107 -5.34 4.51 -0.83
N TYR A 108 -6.26 4.95 0.01
CA TYR A 108 -6.22 6.27 0.62
C TYR A 108 -5.54 6.16 1.99
N LEU A 109 -4.60 7.04 2.27
CA LEU A 109 -3.83 7.08 3.51
C LEU A 109 -4.36 8.26 4.36
N PRO A 110 -5.19 8.00 5.38
CA PRO A 110 -5.92 9.04 6.09
C PRO A 110 -5.03 9.91 6.98
N GLY A 111 -3.92 9.36 7.50
CA GLY A 111 -2.99 10.12 8.33
C GLY A 111 -2.25 11.22 7.56
N GLU A 112 -1.99 10.99 6.27
CA GLU A 112 -1.19 11.88 5.43
C GLU A 112 -1.99 12.62 4.34
N GLY A 113 -3.26 12.27 4.12
CA GLY A 113 -4.08 12.87 3.06
C GLY A 113 -3.56 12.53 1.66
N ASN A 114 -3.22 11.26 1.44
CA ASN A 114 -2.55 10.80 0.23
C ASN A 114 -3.27 9.61 -0.41
N TYR A 115 -3.05 9.43 -1.71
CA TYR A 115 -3.45 8.25 -2.48
C TYR A 115 -2.22 7.47 -2.94
N SER A 116 -2.24 6.16 -2.75
CA SER A 116 -1.26 5.21 -3.30
C SER A 116 -1.93 4.27 -4.29
N ALA A 117 -1.47 4.27 -5.54
CA ALA A 117 -2.02 3.39 -6.57
C ALA A 117 -1.50 1.96 -6.43
N LEU A 118 -2.35 0.98 -6.74
CA LEU A 118 -1.85 -0.37 -7.04
C LEU A 118 -1.18 -0.40 -8.40
N VAL A 119 -0.11 -1.19 -8.51
CA VAL A 119 0.56 -1.45 -9.79
C VAL A 119 -0.36 -2.24 -10.73
N THR A 120 -1.09 -3.20 -10.16
CA THR A 120 -2.07 -4.01 -10.86
C THR A 120 -3.36 -3.96 -10.08
N THR A 121 -4.44 -3.53 -10.72
CA THR A 121 -5.76 -3.49 -10.10
C THR A 121 -6.30 -4.91 -9.92
N LEU A 122 -7.08 -5.12 -8.87
CA LEU A 122 -7.56 -6.45 -8.47
C LEU A 122 -9.08 -6.45 -8.34
N GLN A 123 -9.74 -7.53 -8.77
CA GLN A 123 -11.16 -7.71 -8.44
C GLN A 123 -11.30 -8.07 -6.96
N ILE A 124 -12.20 -7.38 -6.27
CA ILE A 124 -12.55 -7.69 -4.88
C ILE A 124 -13.77 -8.61 -4.91
N PRO A 125 -13.69 -9.80 -4.29
CA PRO A 125 -14.85 -10.67 -4.16
C PRO A 125 -15.75 -10.09 -3.06
N ILE A 126 -16.72 -9.27 -3.44
CA ILE A 126 -17.57 -8.50 -2.52
C ILE A 126 -18.92 -9.17 -2.30
N HIS A 127 -19.32 -9.29 -1.03
CA HIS A 127 -20.71 -9.44 -0.63
C HIS A 127 -21.23 -8.08 -0.16
N GLN A 128 -22.23 -7.55 -0.84
CA GLN A 128 -22.84 -6.27 -0.51
C GLN A 128 -23.64 -6.41 0.80
N GLY A 129 -23.38 -5.54 1.77
CA GLY A 129 -24.18 -5.46 2.98
C GLY A 129 -25.31 -4.45 2.79
N VAL A 130 -26.56 -4.89 2.93
CA VAL A 130 -27.69 -3.96 3.09
C VAL A 130 -27.51 -3.27 4.45
N GLN A 131 -27.30 -1.95 4.46
CA GLN A 131 -27.38 -1.15 5.68
C GLN A 131 -28.80 -1.33 6.25
N ARG A 132 -28.91 -1.90 7.46
CA ARG A 132 -30.13 -1.82 8.28
C ARG A 132 -29.85 -0.91 9.47
#